data_AF-A0A672M7T5-F1
#
_entry.id   AF-A0A672M7T5-F1
#
_cell.length_a   1.000
_cell.length_b   1.000
_cell.length_c   1.000
_cell.angle_alpha   90.00
_cell.angle_beta   90.00
_cell.angle_gamma   90.00
#
_symmetry.space_group_name_H-M   'P 1'
#
loop_
_entity.id
_entity.type
_entity.pdbx_description
1 polymer ?
#
loop_
_entity_poly.entity_id
_entity_poly.type
_entity_poly.pdbx_seq_one_letter_code
_entity_poly.pdbx_strand_id
1 'polypeptide(L)'
;MAEQRYCVEYAKRGTAGCKKCKDKIMKGLVRVGKIVPNPFSESAGEMKEWYHLKCIFEKLERARATTKKINDITELEGWEELQDEDKELINKHVSELAAKANASPKKKAQAKLNNSGQLSAPLSDPTVNAPRKFSGFTATKAGSSSSSPGPSPAKPTQGSALSAQLCDPNHKDCLLREFRKLCALVAEKSSYNAKTEIIRDFLTKGSGGDKFRGDLYLTVKLLLPGVVKNVYNLNDKQIVKLFSRILNCSQDEMVQDLEQGDVSETVRMFFEDGKSFPPAAKSLLTVQEVDASLSRLSQLSNKAAFQDAQVGLFVFDCIYFNGVSLMDKPLCERRKFLHDNMKEVPNRILFSEMKHVTRAADLAEMITRVIREGLEGLVLKDIKGYYEPGKRHWLKVKKDYLNEGAMADTADLVVLGAFYGKGSNGGIMSSFLMGCYDPESKKWCTVTKCSGGYDDATLARLQKDLDVIKIGKDPSKIPGWLKIVKNYYPDFIIRDPEKAPVPPLTFSSSRSCIVFQRRTVILR
;
A
#
# COMPACT_ATOMS: atom_id res chain seq x y z
N MET A 1 0.28 1.48 17.94
CA MET A 1 1.66 0.98 17.81
C MET A 1 1.91 0.12 19.04
N ALA A 2 2.38 -1.12 18.88
CA ALA A 2 2.74 -1.94 20.03
C ALA A 2 3.90 -1.29 20.77
N GLU A 3 3.74 -1.05 22.07
CA GLU A 3 4.80 -0.50 22.91
C GLU A 3 5.99 -1.46 22.92
N GLN A 4 7.16 -0.96 22.57
CA GLN A 4 8.35 -1.78 22.39
C GLN A 4 9.00 -1.97 23.76
N ARG A 5 8.75 -3.13 24.38
CA ARG A 5 9.28 -3.49 25.71
C ARG A 5 10.61 -4.23 25.62
N TYR A 6 11.52 -3.89 26.52
CA TYR A 6 12.84 -4.49 26.63
C TYR A 6 13.01 -5.08 28.04
N CYS A 7 13.68 -6.22 28.14
CA CYS A 7 14.06 -6.83 29.42
C CYS A 7 15.57 -7.10 29.44
N VAL A 8 16.15 -7.16 30.63
CA VAL A 8 17.57 -7.47 30.84
C VAL A 8 17.71 -8.59 31.86
N GLU A 9 18.61 -9.54 31.60
CA GLU A 9 18.92 -10.62 32.54
C GLU A 9 20.30 -11.24 32.25
N TYR A 10 20.83 -12.01 33.21
CA TYR A 10 21.96 -12.91 32.95
C TYR A 10 21.52 -14.18 32.21
N ALA A 11 22.28 -14.60 31.21
CA ALA A 11 22.00 -15.81 30.47
C ALA A 11 22.06 -17.06 31.37
N LYS A 12 20.91 -17.70 31.64
CA LYS A 12 20.80 -18.82 32.58
C LYS A 12 21.38 -20.15 32.05
N ARG A 13 21.30 -20.40 30.73
CA ARG A 13 21.60 -21.72 30.13
C ARG A 13 22.59 -21.70 28.95
N GLY A 14 23.06 -20.54 28.48
CA GLY A 14 24.04 -20.46 27.39
C GLY A 14 23.55 -20.85 25.98
N THR A 15 22.26 -21.14 25.81
CA THR A 15 21.69 -21.72 24.58
C THR A 15 21.09 -20.68 23.62
N ALA A 16 20.94 -19.43 24.04
CA ALA A 16 20.32 -18.40 23.21
C ALA A 16 21.33 -17.80 22.22
N GLY A 17 20.96 -17.72 20.95
CA GLY A 17 21.74 -17.01 19.93
C GLY A 17 21.39 -15.53 19.87
N CYS A 18 22.41 -14.67 19.74
CA CYS A 18 22.23 -13.25 19.51
C CYS A 18 21.60 -13.01 18.13
N LYS A 19 20.47 -12.31 18.07
CA LYS A 19 19.77 -12.02 16.81
C LYS A 19 20.50 -11.07 15.85
N LYS A 20 21.60 -10.45 16.29
CA LYS A 20 22.44 -9.58 15.44
C LYS A 20 23.66 -10.30 14.86
N CYS A 21 24.55 -10.81 15.70
CA CYS A 21 25.80 -11.45 15.24
C CYS A 21 25.66 -12.96 15.00
N LYS A 22 24.52 -13.56 15.36
CA LYS A 22 24.23 -15.01 15.28
C LYS A 22 25.06 -15.91 16.21
N ASP A 23 26.01 -15.36 16.97
CA ASP A 23 26.78 -16.10 17.98
C ASP A 23 25.96 -16.47 19.23
N LYS A 24 26.40 -17.50 19.96
CA LYS A 24 25.76 -17.95 21.21
C LYS A 24 26.10 -17.02 22.38
N ILE A 25 25.09 -16.68 23.18
CA ILE A 25 25.24 -15.91 24.41
C ILE A 25 25.54 -16.89 25.55
N MET A 26 26.78 -16.88 26.03
CA MET A 26 27.26 -17.80 27.07
C MET A 26 26.58 -17.59 28.42
N LYS A 27 26.52 -18.66 29.24
CA LYS A 27 25.94 -18.61 30.58
C LYS A 27 26.67 -17.59 31.45
N GLY A 28 25.94 -16.79 32.21
CA GLY A 28 26.49 -15.77 33.11
C GLY A 28 26.80 -14.42 32.45
N LEU A 29 26.63 -14.27 31.13
CA LEU A 29 26.74 -12.98 30.46
C LEU A 29 25.41 -12.22 30.47
N VAL A 30 25.49 -10.89 30.61
CA VAL A 30 24.33 -9.99 30.49
C VAL A 30 23.79 -9.99 29.07
N ARG A 31 22.48 -10.16 28.94
CA ARG A 31 21.75 -10.12 27.67
C ARG A 31 20.52 -9.25 27.75
N VAL A 32 20.19 -8.61 26.63
CA VAL A 32 19.00 -7.77 26.49
C VAL A 32 18.01 -8.50 25.58
N GLY A 33 16.79 -8.67 26.07
CA GLY A 33 15.67 -9.26 25.38
C GLY A 33 14.74 -8.18 24.84
N LYS A 34 14.45 -8.22 23.54
CA LYS A 34 13.36 -7.43 22.95
C LYS A 34 12.09 -8.28 22.95
N ILE A 35 11.03 -7.79 23.58
CA ILE A 35 9.74 -8.48 23.63
C ILE A 35 8.99 -8.19 22.32
N VAL A 36 8.67 -9.24 21.57
CA VAL A 36 7.94 -9.18 20.30
C VAL A 36 6.74 -10.12 20.34
N PRO A 37 5.62 -9.78 19.67
CA PRO A 37 4.50 -10.71 19.52
C PRO A 37 4.97 -11.99 18.84
N ASN A 38 4.57 -13.16 19.36
CA ASN A 38 4.99 -14.43 18.79
C ASN A 38 4.44 -14.59 17.35
N PRO A 39 5.31 -14.67 16.32
CA PRO A 39 4.87 -14.72 14.93
C PRO A 39 4.32 -16.09 14.52
N PHE A 40 4.38 -17.10 15.40
CA PHE A 40 4.01 -18.48 15.10
C PHE A 40 2.60 -18.88 15.57
N SER A 41 1.93 -18.05 16.39
CA SER A 41 0.51 -18.23 16.76
C SER A 41 -0.04 -17.00 17.50
N GLU A 42 -1.24 -16.53 17.12
CA GLU A 42 -1.91 -15.40 17.80
C GLU A 42 -2.32 -15.70 19.26
N SER A 43 -2.31 -16.98 19.67
CA SER A 43 -2.70 -17.44 21.01
C SER A 43 -1.54 -17.77 21.97
N ALA A 44 -0.26 -17.72 21.54
CA ALA A 44 0.89 -18.17 22.36
C ALA A 44 1.75 -17.05 22.97
N GLY A 45 1.18 -15.88 23.21
CA GLY A 45 1.80 -14.82 24.01
C GLY A 45 3.03 -14.13 23.37
N GLU A 46 3.93 -13.66 24.24
CA GLU A 46 5.08 -12.83 23.89
C GLU A 46 6.37 -13.66 23.74
N MET A 47 7.20 -13.33 22.74
CA MET A 47 8.50 -13.95 22.50
C MET A 47 9.65 -12.97 22.80
N LYS A 48 10.73 -13.45 23.42
CA LYS A 48 11.94 -12.67 23.69
C LYS A 48 13.00 -12.91 22.62
N GLU A 49 13.39 -11.86 21.91
CA GLU A 49 14.56 -11.86 21.04
C GLU A 49 15.80 -11.44 21.81
N TRP A 50 16.77 -12.34 21.97
CA TRP A 50 17.98 -12.07 22.75
C TRP A 50 19.10 -11.44 21.92
N TYR A 51 19.80 -10.48 22.53
CA TYR A 51 20.94 -9.77 21.96
C TYR A 51 22.08 -9.67 23.00
N HIS A 52 23.33 -9.64 22.53
CA HIS A 52 24.45 -9.16 23.34
C HIS A 52 24.28 -7.68 23.66
N LEU A 53 24.83 -7.24 24.79
CA LEU A 53 24.77 -5.84 25.23
C LEU A 53 25.26 -4.85 24.15
N LYS A 54 26.46 -5.08 23.60
CA LYS A 54 27.00 -4.24 22.51
C LYS A 54 26.16 -4.32 21.23
N CYS A 55 25.66 -5.50 20.91
CA CYS A 55 24.88 -5.74 19.70
C CYS A 55 23.56 -4.97 19.68
N ILE A 56 22.84 -4.91 20.80
CA ILE A 56 21.57 -4.18 20.87
C ILE A 56 21.80 -2.67 20.78
N PHE A 57 22.82 -2.13 21.46
CA PHE A 57 23.12 -0.70 21.42
C PHE A 57 23.60 -0.23 20.05
N GLU A 58 24.45 -1.00 19.36
CA GLU A 58 24.80 -0.70 17.97
C GLU A 58 23.59 -0.81 17.01
N LYS A 59 22.61 -1.67 17.31
CA LYS A 59 21.37 -1.78 16.53
C LYS A 59 20.46 -0.56 16.78
N LEU A 60 20.40 -0.08 18.02
CA LEU A 60 19.66 1.13 18.41
C LEU A 60 20.33 2.42 17.91
N GLU A 61 21.65 2.44 17.79
CA GLU A 61 22.43 3.56 17.22
C GLU A 61 22.12 3.72 15.72
N ARG A 62 21.99 2.62 14.98
CA ARG A 62 21.65 2.62 13.54
C ARG A 62 20.14 2.69 13.27
N ALA A 63 19.29 2.66 14.30
CA ALA A 63 17.85 2.71 14.16
C ALA A 63 17.36 4.14 13.82
N ARG A 64 16.26 4.25 13.05
CA ARG A 64 15.65 5.54 12.67
C ARG A 64 15.24 6.32 13.93
N ALA A 65 15.30 7.66 13.87
CA ALA A 65 14.95 8.57 14.99
C ALA A 65 13.54 8.37 15.57
N THR A 66 12.63 7.73 14.83
CA THR A 66 11.26 7.40 15.24
C THR A 66 11.12 6.09 16.02
N THR A 67 12.20 5.32 16.19
CA THR A 67 12.22 4.08 16.98
C THR A 67 12.44 4.43 18.44
N LYS A 68 11.60 3.94 19.36
CA LYS A 68 11.80 4.13 20.81
C LYS A 68 13.14 3.50 21.20
N LYS A 69 14.11 4.37 21.49
CA LYS A 69 15.42 4.00 22.04
C LYS A 69 15.26 3.78 23.53
N ILE A 70 16.10 2.94 24.11
CA ILE A 70 16.21 2.81 25.57
C ILE A 70 16.80 4.13 26.05
N ASN A 71 15.94 5.07 26.44
CA ASN A 71 16.30 6.42 26.85
C ASN A 71 16.28 6.56 28.38
N ASP A 72 15.53 5.69 29.06
CA ASP A 72 15.42 5.66 30.51
C ASP A 72 15.55 4.20 30.99
N ILE A 73 16.31 4.03 32.06
CA ILE A 73 16.67 2.76 32.68
C ILE A 73 15.43 2.12 33.34
N THR A 74 14.44 2.95 33.69
CA THR A 74 13.14 2.54 34.25
C THR A 74 12.28 1.72 33.29
N GLU A 75 12.64 1.66 32.00
CA GLU A 75 11.92 0.89 30.97
C GLU A 75 12.45 -0.55 30.77
N LEU A 76 13.49 -0.96 31.52
CA LEU A 76 14.09 -2.29 31.44
C LEU A 76 13.55 -3.23 32.52
N GLU A 77 12.68 -4.16 32.12
CA GLU A 77 12.22 -5.24 33.01
C GLU A 77 13.42 -6.12 33.45
N GLY A 78 13.64 -6.30 34.75
CA GLY A 78 14.74 -7.11 35.31
C GLY A 78 16.01 -6.34 35.71
N TRP A 79 15.98 -5.01 35.67
CA TRP A 79 17.11 -4.14 36.03
C TRP A 79 17.63 -4.33 37.48
N GLU A 80 16.73 -4.60 38.43
CA GLU A 80 17.04 -4.71 39.86
C GLU A 80 17.93 -5.94 40.18
N GLU A 81 17.95 -6.96 39.31
CA GLU A 81 18.68 -8.21 39.51
C GLU A 81 20.14 -8.17 38.97
N LEU A 82 20.60 -7.05 38.39
CA LEU A 82 21.98 -6.90 37.89
C LEU A 82 22.97 -6.47 38.98
N GLN A 83 24.23 -6.88 38.82
CA GLN A 83 25.36 -6.35 39.58
C GLN A 83 25.65 -4.89 39.20
N ASP A 84 26.17 -4.11 40.14
CA ASP A 84 26.36 -2.67 39.95
C ASP A 84 27.39 -2.35 38.85
N GLU A 85 28.40 -3.19 38.68
CA GLU A 85 29.39 -3.11 37.59
C GLU A 85 28.75 -3.20 36.18
N ASP A 86 27.77 -4.10 36.03
CA ASP A 86 27.05 -4.30 34.76
C ASP A 86 26.01 -3.19 34.54
N LYS A 87 25.40 -2.66 35.61
CA LYS A 87 24.53 -1.48 35.54
C LYS A 87 25.30 -0.26 35.06
N GLU A 88 26.53 -0.05 35.53
CA GLU A 88 27.42 1.02 35.06
C GLU A 88 27.75 0.88 33.57
N LEU A 89 28.01 -0.34 33.10
CA LEU A 89 28.28 -0.59 31.68
C LEU A 89 27.08 -0.27 30.79
N ILE A 90 25.87 -0.60 31.23
CA ILE A 90 24.63 -0.26 30.52
C ILE A 90 24.40 1.26 30.54
N ASN A 91 24.59 1.91 31.69
CA ASN A 91 24.45 3.37 31.83
C ASN A 91 25.42 4.13 30.93
N LYS A 92 26.66 3.64 30.81
CA LYS A 92 27.65 4.19 29.90
C LYS A 92 27.18 4.09 28.45
N HIS A 93 26.68 2.94 28.02
CA HIS A 93 26.16 2.76 26.67
C HIS A 93 24.91 3.59 26.37
N VAL A 94 23.99 3.75 27.32
CA VAL A 94 22.81 4.63 27.17
C VAL A 94 23.25 6.09 27.05
N SER A 95 24.20 6.54 27.89
CA SER A 95 24.73 7.91 27.87
C SER A 95 25.47 8.22 26.57
N GLU A 96 26.29 7.30 26.05
CA GLU A 96 26.96 7.42 24.75
C GLU A 96 25.96 7.54 23.60
N LEU A 97 24.85 6.81 23.66
CA LEU A 97 23.80 6.81 22.62
C LEU A 97 22.99 8.12 22.65
N ALA A 98 22.76 8.69 23.84
CA ALA A 98 22.15 10.01 24.01
C ALA A 98 23.10 11.14 23.56
N ALA A 99 24.39 11.07 23.90
CA ALA A 99 25.39 12.07 23.51
C ALA A 99 25.56 12.15 21.98
N LYS A 100 25.58 11.00 21.29
CA LYS A 100 25.67 10.96 19.82
C LYS A 100 24.40 11.41 19.12
N ALA A 101 23.23 11.29 19.76
CA ALA A 101 21.98 11.81 19.20
C ALA A 101 21.96 13.36 19.16
N ASN A 102 22.75 14.03 20.01
CA ASN A 102 22.82 15.49 20.13
C ASN A 102 24.01 16.12 19.37
N ALA A 103 24.87 15.34 18.72
CA ALA A 103 26.04 15.83 17.99
C ALA A 103 25.83 15.80 16.46
N SER A 104 25.50 16.96 15.87
CA SER A 104 25.50 17.17 14.40
C SER A 104 26.94 17.19 13.85
N PRO A 105 27.23 16.67 12.64
CA PRO A 105 28.60 16.66 12.11
C PRO A 105 29.01 18.04 11.55
N LYS A 106 30.02 18.68 12.16
CA LYS A 106 30.70 19.86 11.62
C LYS A 106 31.64 19.47 10.48
N LYS A 107 31.44 20.08 9.30
CA LYS A 107 32.41 20.14 8.18
C LYS A 107 33.79 20.61 8.69
N LYS A 108 34.86 19.87 8.41
CA LYS A 108 36.22 20.43 8.38
C LYS A 108 36.51 20.92 6.96
N ALA A 109 36.54 22.24 6.78
CA ALA A 109 37.13 22.89 5.60
C ALA A 109 38.35 23.67 6.07
N GLN A 110 39.47 23.49 5.37
CA GLN A 110 40.73 24.21 5.59
C GLN A 110 40.59 25.70 5.27
N ALA A 111 41.24 26.52 6.09
CA ALA A 111 41.18 27.98 6.04
C ALA A 111 42.21 28.59 5.04
N LYS A 112 41.81 29.70 4.38
CA LYS A 112 42.69 30.80 3.93
C LYS A 112 41.96 32.13 4.16
N LEU A 113 42.72 33.14 4.58
CA LEU A 113 42.35 34.41 5.25
C LEU A 113 41.66 35.50 4.38
N ASN A 114 40.82 36.31 5.07
CA ASN A 114 40.50 37.77 5.08
C ASN A 114 40.79 38.66 3.83
N ASN A 115 40.03 39.74 3.53
CA ASN A 115 39.72 40.89 4.40
C ASN A 115 38.57 41.79 3.87
N SER A 116 37.94 42.53 4.79
CA SER A 116 37.19 43.81 4.68
C SER A 116 35.85 43.92 3.92
N GLY A 117 34.83 44.48 4.60
CA GLY A 117 33.92 45.50 4.00
C GLY A 117 32.41 45.22 3.93
N GLN A 118 31.70 45.39 5.04
CA GLN A 118 30.36 46.01 5.20
C GLN A 118 29.16 45.72 4.24
N LEU A 119 28.11 45.14 4.83
CA LEU A 119 26.63 45.27 4.64
C LEU A 119 26.00 45.45 3.23
N SER A 120 25.22 44.44 2.82
CA SER A 120 23.90 44.61 2.18
C SER A 120 23.07 43.32 2.26
N ALA A 121 21.80 43.43 2.68
CA ALA A 121 20.74 42.46 2.34
C ALA A 121 20.19 42.88 0.96
N PRO A 122 19.76 41.97 0.06
CA PRO A 122 18.46 41.30 0.25
C PRO A 122 18.27 39.94 -0.49
N LEU A 123 17.03 39.41 -0.35
CA LEU A 123 16.32 38.43 -1.19
C LEU A 123 16.55 36.92 -0.92
N SER A 124 15.64 36.37 -0.13
CA SER A 124 15.32 34.94 -0.06
C SER A 124 14.53 34.50 -1.30
N ASP A 125 15.15 33.64 -2.11
CA ASP A 125 14.53 32.86 -3.19
C ASP A 125 13.75 31.67 -2.58
N PRO A 126 12.44 31.47 -2.86
CA PRO A 126 11.67 30.36 -2.32
C PRO A 126 11.49 29.25 -3.36
N THR A 127 12.39 28.25 -3.39
CA THR A 127 12.11 26.97 -4.09
C THR A 127 12.59 25.76 -3.29
N VAL A 128 11.81 25.40 -2.27
CA VAL A 128 11.83 24.03 -1.69
C VAL A 128 10.37 23.59 -1.51
N ASN A 129 9.85 22.83 -2.48
CA ASN A 129 8.53 22.24 -2.42
C ASN A 129 8.54 21.02 -1.48
N ALA A 130 7.95 21.17 -0.30
CA ALA A 130 7.51 20.06 0.54
C ALA A 130 6.16 19.51 0.04
N PRO A 131 5.89 18.20 0.13
CA PRO A 131 4.58 17.65 -0.21
C PRO A 131 3.51 18.22 0.73
N ARG A 132 2.49 18.86 0.14
CA ARG A 132 1.43 19.55 0.89
C ARG A 132 0.39 18.56 1.42
N LYS A 133 0.00 18.75 2.68
CA LYS A 133 -1.15 18.06 3.28
C LYS A 133 -2.44 18.76 2.86
N PHE A 134 -3.49 17.97 2.67
CA PHE A 134 -4.85 18.39 2.38
C PHE A 134 -5.30 19.57 3.26
N SER A 135 -5.66 20.68 2.63
CA SER A 135 -6.10 21.93 3.28
C SER A 135 -7.60 22.12 3.04
N GLY A 136 -8.42 21.94 4.08
CA GLY A 136 -9.86 22.15 4.01
C GLY A 136 -10.25 23.62 3.77
N PHE A 137 -11.38 23.83 3.08
CA PHE A 137 -11.97 25.13 2.76
C PHE A 137 -12.11 26.05 3.98
N THR A 138 -11.56 27.28 3.92
CA THR A 138 -11.89 28.39 4.83
C THR A 138 -12.97 29.28 4.19
N ALA A 139 -13.95 29.73 4.99
CA ALA A 139 -15.11 30.48 4.53
C ALA A 139 -15.06 31.95 4.97
N THR A 140 -15.35 32.87 4.05
CA THR A 140 -15.74 34.27 4.30
C THR A 140 -17.21 34.49 3.91
N LYS A 141 -17.95 35.25 4.73
CA LYS A 141 -19.40 35.49 4.61
C LYS A 141 -19.72 36.77 3.83
N ALA A 142 -20.68 36.67 2.91
CA ALA A 142 -21.75 37.63 2.53
C ALA A 142 -22.57 36.90 1.45
N GLY A 143 -23.88 37.02 1.20
CA GLY A 143 -24.97 37.95 1.49
C GLY A 143 -26.10 37.49 0.53
N SER A 144 -27.35 37.50 0.97
CA SER A 144 -28.51 36.84 0.34
C SER A 144 -29.09 37.56 -0.89
N SER A 145 -29.61 36.82 -1.89
CA SER A 145 -31.02 36.90 -2.33
C SER A 145 -31.37 36.14 -3.64
N SER A 146 -32.58 35.55 -3.61
CA SER A 146 -33.54 35.28 -4.69
C SER A 146 -33.35 34.11 -5.68
N SER A 147 -34.49 33.52 -6.02
CA SER A 147 -34.75 32.18 -6.56
C SER A 147 -35.59 32.24 -7.84
N SER A 148 -35.41 31.29 -8.78
CA SER A 148 -36.44 30.79 -9.73
C SER A 148 -35.94 29.55 -10.53
N PRO A 149 -36.82 28.70 -11.10
CA PRO A 149 -36.68 27.23 -11.02
C PRO A 149 -36.55 26.46 -12.35
N GLY A 150 -36.10 25.19 -12.24
CA GLY A 150 -36.38 24.08 -13.18
C GLY A 150 -35.27 23.01 -13.24
N PRO A 151 -35.49 21.78 -13.78
CA PRO A 151 -36.70 20.96 -13.89
C PRO A 151 -36.57 19.58 -13.14
N SER A 152 -37.68 18.84 -13.14
CA SER A 152 -38.04 17.66 -12.31
C SER A 152 -37.03 16.48 -12.22
N PRO A 153 -36.95 15.77 -11.07
CA PRO A 153 -36.05 14.64 -10.89
C PRO A 153 -36.61 13.31 -11.44
N ALA A 154 -35.76 12.61 -12.20
CA ALA A 154 -35.97 11.23 -12.61
C ALA A 154 -35.82 10.25 -11.40
N LYS A 155 -36.59 9.16 -11.42
CA LYS A 155 -36.69 8.17 -10.32
C LYS A 155 -35.33 7.55 -9.93
N PRO A 156 -35.01 7.45 -8.62
CA PRO A 156 -33.80 6.79 -8.14
C PRO A 156 -33.88 5.26 -8.23
N THR A 157 -32.78 4.65 -8.66
CA THR A 157 -32.57 3.20 -8.78
C THR A 157 -32.25 2.57 -7.42
N GLN A 158 -32.72 1.32 -7.24
CA GLN A 158 -32.80 0.52 -6.00
C GLN A 158 -31.63 0.63 -5.01
N GLY A 159 -31.82 1.42 -3.94
CA GLY A 159 -31.16 1.20 -2.65
C GLY A 159 -31.78 -0.01 -1.93
N SER A 160 -31.17 -0.44 -0.82
CA SER A 160 -31.86 -1.36 0.11
C SER A 160 -33.21 -0.75 0.48
N ALA A 161 -34.32 -1.41 0.14
CA ALA A 161 -35.66 -0.86 0.34
C ALA A 161 -35.90 -0.41 1.80
N LEU A 162 -35.22 -1.05 2.75
CA LEU A 162 -35.25 -0.74 4.18
C LEU A 162 -34.48 0.55 4.55
N SER A 163 -33.32 0.82 3.95
CA SER A 163 -32.55 2.03 4.28
C SER A 163 -33.18 3.28 3.67
N ALA A 164 -33.76 3.15 2.48
CA ALA A 164 -34.49 4.23 1.82
C ALA A 164 -35.78 4.61 2.58
N GLN A 165 -36.43 3.66 3.27
CA GLN A 165 -37.64 3.90 4.06
C GLN A 165 -37.39 4.67 5.37
N LEU A 166 -36.20 4.53 5.96
CA LEU A 166 -35.82 5.19 7.21
C LEU A 166 -35.07 6.51 7.00
N CYS A 167 -34.77 6.83 5.74
CA CYS A 167 -34.06 8.02 5.33
C CYS A 167 -35.03 9.20 5.17
N ASP A 168 -34.64 10.38 5.64
CA ASP A 168 -35.24 11.65 5.24
C ASP A 168 -34.40 12.25 4.10
N PRO A 169 -34.85 12.18 2.83
CA PRO A 169 -34.06 12.59 1.67
C PRO A 169 -33.65 14.07 1.70
N ASN A 170 -34.41 14.91 2.42
CA ASN A 170 -34.16 16.34 2.52
C ASN A 170 -33.31 16.71 3.75
N HIS A 171 -32.95 15.73 4.58
CA HIS A 171 -32.15 15.96 5.76
C HIS A 171 -30.68 16.25 5.41
N LYS A 172 -30.01 17.03 6.27
CA LYS A 172 -28.61 17.45 6.07
C LYS A 172 -27.65 16.26 5.99
N ASP A 173 -27.98 15.15 6.61
CA ASP A 173 -27.18 13.92 6.60
C ASP A 173 -27.08 13.28 5.21
N CYS A 174 -28.02 13.57 4.31
CA CYS A 174 -28.00 13.13 2.91
C CYS A 174 -27.09 14.00 2.03
N LEU A 175 -26.63 15.16 2.52
CA LEU A 175 -25.80 16.06 1.72
C LEU A 175 -24.38 15.51 1.58
N LEU A 176 -23.85 15.52 0.35
CA LEU A 176 -22.46 15.18 0.04
C LEU A 176 -21.47 16.01 0.87
N ARG A 177 -21.87 17.23 1.26
CA ARG A 177 -21.06 18.09 2.12
C ARG A 177 -20.81 17.48 3.50
N GLU A 178 -21.83 16.91 4.15
CA GLU A 178 -21.67 16.29 5.47
C GLU A 178 -20.89 14.97 5.34
N PHE A 179 -21.13 14.22 4.25
CA PHE A 179 -20.32 13.05 3.90
C PHE A 179 -18.83 13.40 3.73
N ARG A 180 -18.50 14.50 3.03
CA ARG A 180 -17.11 14.97 2.87
C ARG A 180 -16.47 15.34 4.20
N LYS A 181 -17.22 16.00 5.10
CA LYS A 181 -16.72 16.30 6.46
C LYS A 181 -16.38 15.02 7.21
N LEU A 182 -17.24 14.00 7.13
CA LEU A 182 -16.98 12.70 7.71
C LEU A 182 -15.68 12.10 7.16
N CYS A 183 -15.48 12.09 5.83
CA CYS A 183 -14.25 11.61 5.21
C CYS A 183 -13.01 12.38 5.69
N ALA A 184 -13.09 13.71 5.80
CA ALA A 184 -11.99 14.55 6.29
C ALA A 184 -11.62 14.21 7.74
N LEU A 185 -12.62 14.12 8.63
CA LEU A 185 -12.41 13.75 10.05
C LEU A 185 -11.77 12.36 10.19
N VAL A 186 -12.23 11.39 9.39
CA VAL A 186 -11.67 10.03 9.39
C VAL A 186 -10.23 10.01 8.84
N ALA A 187 -9.92 10.82 7.82
CA ALA A 187 -8.59 10.90 7.23
C ALA A 187 -7.56 11.53 8.17
N GLU A 188 -7.95 12.52 8.96
CA GLU A 188 -7.08 13.23 9.91
C GLU A 188 -6.61 12.37 11.08
N LYS A 189 -7.39 11.36 11.48
CA LYS A 189 -7.01 10.46 12.59
C LYS A 189 -6.05 9.38 12.11
N SER A 190 -5.03 9.07 12.91
CA SER A 190 -4.08 7.98 12.61
C SER A 190 -4.52 6.62 13.17
N SER A 191 -5.30 6.60 14.27
CA SER A 191 -5.75 5.37 14.94
C SER A 191 -7.02 4.80 14.33
N TYR A 192 -7.03 3.50 14.02
CA TYR A 192 -8.22 2.79 13.52
C TYR A 192 -9.39 2.81 14.49
N ASN A 193 -9.13 2.77 15.80
CA ASN A 193 -10.19 2.83 16.82
C ASN A 193 -10.90 4.18 16.78
N ALA A 194 -10.12 5.27 16.72
CA ALA A 194 -10.66 6.63 16.61
C ALA A 194 -11.43 6.83 15.29
N LYS A 195 -10.95 6.28 14.18
CA LYS A 195 -11.68 6.30 12.89
C LYS A 195 -13.03 5.60 12.99
N THR A 196 -13.04 4.42 13.61
CA THR A 196 -14.26 3.62 13.80
C THR A 196 -15.25 4.32 14.72
N GLU A 197 -14.76 4.97 15.77
CA GLU A 197 -15.58 5.76 16.69
C GLU A 197 -16.23 6.96 16.00
N ILE A 198 -15.49 7.72 15.19
CA ILE A 198 -16.05 8.83 14.39
C ILE A 198 -17.18 8.36 13.47
N ILE A 199 -16.97 7.24 12.77
CA ILE A 199 -18.01 6.68 11.89
C ILE A 199 -19.22 6.22 12.72
N ARG A 200 -18.99 5.57 13.87
CA ARG A 200 -20.06 5.15 14.78
C ARG A 200 -20.87 6.34 15.28
N ASP A 201 -20.20 7.40 15.74
CA ASP A 201 -20.85 8.62 16.21
C ASP A 201 -21.67 9.28 15.11
N PHE A 202 -21.14 9.37 13.88
CA PHE A 202 -21.89 9.92 12.76
C PHE A 202 -23.12 9.10 12.40
N LEU A 203 -23.01 7.76 12.35
CA LEU A 203 -24.12 6.87 12.00
C LEU A 203 -25.15 6.72 13.12
N THR A 204 -24.84 7.12 14.35
CA THR A 204 -25.76 7.08 15.48
C THR A 204 -26.41 8.44 15.73
N LYS A 205 -25.60 9.51 15.84
CA LYS A 205 -26.04 10.86 16.22
C LYS A 205 -26.33 11.77 15.01
N GLY A 206 -25.85 11.42 13.82
CA GLY A 206 -25.97 12.25 12.62
C GLY A 206 -25.21 13.57 12.72
N SER A 207 -25.38 14.44 11.72
CA SER A 207 -24.77 15.78 11.71
C SER A 207 -25.38 16.74 12.74
N GLY A 208 -26.59 16.43 13.22
CA GLY A 208 -27.32 17.23 14.22
C GLY A 208 -27.04 16.85 15.68
N GLY A 209 -26.34 15.74 15.94
CA GLY A 209 -26.00 15.29 17.30
C GLY A 209 -27.08 14.50 18.05
N ASP A 210 -28.26 14.33 17.45
CA ASP A 210 -29.38 13.59 18.02
C ASP A 210 -29.47 12.17 17.41
N LYS A 211 -29.98 12.09 16.18
CA LYS A 211 -30.15 10.83 15.45
C LYS A 211 -29.77 10.99 13.99
N PHE A 212 -29.07 10.00 13.45
CA PHE A 212 -28.81 9.91 12.01
C PHE A 212 -30.11 9.70 11.22
N ARG A 213 -30.37 10.57 10.24
CA ARG A 213 -31.56 10.54 9.38
C ARG A 213 -31.22 10.41 7.88
N GLY A 214 -29.96 10.12 7.56
CA GLY A 214 -29.50 9.91 6.19
C GLY A 214 -29.68 8.47 5.70
N ASP A 215 -29.31 8.21 4.45
CA ASP A 215 -29.30 6.85 3.90
C ASP A 215 -28.08 6.08 4.41
N LEU A 216 -28.30 5.18 5.37
CA LEU A 216 -27.26 4.36 5.97
C LEU A 216 -26.51 3.51 4.94
N TYR A 217 -27.24 2.90 4.00
CA TYR A 217 -26.65 2.00 3.01
C TYR A 217 -25.75 2.77 2.05
N LEU A 218 -26.22 3.88 1.49
CA LEU A 218 -25.43 4.69 0.56
C LEU A 218 -24.23 5.34 1.25
N THR A 219 -24.39 5.79 2.50
CA THR A 219 -23.28 6.34 3.29
C THR A 219 -22.17 5.31 3.46
N VAL A 220 -22.50 4.07 3.85
CA VAL A 220 -21.50 3.00 4.03
C VAL A 220 -20.94 2.54 2.68
N LYS A 221 -21.77 2.45 1.62
CA LYS A 221 -21.34 2.12 0.26
C LYS A 221 -20.28 3.10 -0.25
N LEU A 222 -20.51 4.40 -0.08
CA LEU A 222 -19.60 5.46 -0.53
C LEU A 222 -18.35 5.57 0.35
N LEU A 223 -18.40 5.18 1.63
CA LEU A 223 -17.20 5.08 2.49
C LEU A 223 -16.25 3.96 2.06
N LEU A 224 -16.74 2.95 1.33
CA LEU A 224 -15.99 1.75 0.95
C LEU A 224 -15.89 1.56 -0.58
N PRO A 225 -15.40 2.55 -1.35
CA PRO A 225 -15.36 2.49 -2.81
C PRO A 225 -14.39 1.40 -3.32
N GLY A 226 -13.42 1.00 -2.50
CA GLY A 226 -12.48 -0.09 -2.80
C GLY A 226 -13.07 -1.49 -2.59
N VAL A 227 -14.17 -1.61 -1.85
CA VAL A 227 -14.88 -2.88 -1.59
C VAL A 227 -16.05 -3.02 -2.55
N VAL A 228 -16.88 -1.97 -2.66
CA VAL A 228 -17.99 -1.90 -3.64
C VAL A 228 -17.49 -1.18 -4.89
N LYS A 229 -16.80 -1.94 -5.76
CA LYS A 229 -16.15 -1.38 -6.96
C LYS A 229 -17.14 -1.22 -8.11
N ASN A 230 -17.29 0.03 -8.56
CA ASN A 230 -17.83 0.35 -9.87
C ASN A 230 -16.67 0.58 -10.84
N VAL A 231 -16.72 -0.03 -12.03
CA VAL A 231 -15.67 0.11 -13.05
C VAL A 231 -16.08 1.20 -14.04
N TYR A 232 -15.39 2.33 -13.99
CA TYR A 232 -15.67 3.49 -14.86
C TYR A 232 -14.82 3.53 -16.14
N ASN A 233 -13.79 2.68 -16.25
CA ASN A 233 -12.84 2.65 -17.36
C ASN A 233 -12.18 4.01 -17.67
N LEU A 234 -11.97 4.80 -16.60
CA LEU A 234 -11.26 6.07 -16.64
C LEU A 234 -9.98 5.94 -15.83
N ASN A 235 -8.88 6.39 -16.42
CA ASN A 235 -7.59 6.58 -15.77
C ASN A 235 -7.32 8.09 -15.58
N ASP A 236 -6.38 8.47 -14.71
CA ASP A 236 -6.12 9.86 -14.32
C ASP A 236 -5.91 10.79 -15.52
N LYS A 237 -5.18 10.34 -16.56
CA LYS A 237 -4.98 11.11 -17.80
C LYS A 237 -6.27 11.35 -18.58
N GLN A 238 -7.19 10.38 -18.60
CA GLN A 238 -8.49 10.54 -19.26
C GLN A 238 -9.37 11.50 -18.46
N ILE A 239 -9.31 11.42 -17.12
CA ILE A 239 -9.99 12.37 -16.24
C ILE A 239 -9.49 13.79 -16.50
N VAL A 240 -8.16 14.01 -16.46
CA VAL A 240 -7.56 15.32 -16.76
C VAL A 240 -7.96 15.83 -18.15
N LYS A 241 -7.93 14.97 -19.19
CA LYS A 241 -8.33 15.35 -20.54
C LYS A 241 -9.80 15.75 -20.66
N LEU A 242 -10.69 15.14 -19.87
CA LEU A 242 -12.10 15.50 -19.85
C LEU A 242 -12.30 16.82 -19.09
N PHE A 243 -11.68 16.96 -17.92
CA PHE A 243 -11.80 18.16 -17.10
C PHE A 243 -11.12 19.39 -17.73
N SER A 244 -10.01 19.24 -18.46
CA SER A 244 -9.40 20.37 -19.17
C SER A 244 -10.34 20.97 -20.21
N ARG A 245 -11.14 20.13 -20.88
CA ARG A 245 -12.18 20.57 -21.84
C ARG A 245 -13.37 21.22 -21.14
N ILE A 246 -13.79 20.68 -19.99
CA ILE A 246 -14.93 21.21 -19.23
C ILE A 246 -14.57 22.56 -18.60
N LEU A 247 -13.41 22.66 -17.97
CA LEU A 247 -12.95 23.85 -17.26
C LEU A 247 -12.36 24.91 -18.21
N ASN A 248 -12.11 24.53 -19.46
CA ASN A 248 -11.47 25.36 -20.48
C ASN A 248 -10.10 25.88 -20.02
N CYS A 249 -9.26 24.97 -19.52
CA CYS A 249 -7.91 25.25 -19.04
C CYS A 249 -6.86 24.41 -19.79
N SER A 250 -5.58 24.74 -19.58
CA SER A 250 -4.48 24.01 -20.22
C SER A 250 -4.41 22.58 -19.71
N GLN A 251 -4.53 21.61 -20.63
CA GLN A 251 -4.34 20.19 -20.30
C GLN A 251 -2.92 19.93 -19.78
N ASP A 252 -1.92 20.65 -20.30
CA ASP A 252 -0.52 20.42 -19.95
C ASP A 252 -0.21 20.87 -18.52
N GLU A 253 -0.80 21.99 -18.08
CA GLU A 253 -0.68 22.45 -16.69
C GLU A 253 -1.33 21.47 -15.71
N MET A 254 -2.51 20.94 -16.04
CA MET A 254 -3.16 19.90 -15.23
C MET A 254 -2.34 18.61 -15.19
N VAL A 255 -1.72 18.20 -16.30
CA VAL A 255 -0.84 17.02 -16.33
C VAL A 255 0.41 17.24 -15.49
N GLN A 256 0.96 18.46 -15.48
CA GLN A 256 2.10 18.82 -14.63
C GLN A 256 1.73 18.77 -13.15
N ASP A 257 0.57 19.29 -12.75
CA ASP A 257 0.12 19.20 -11.36
C ASP A 257 -0.18 17.74 -10.94
N LEU A 258 -0.70 16.91 -11.87
CA LEU A 258 -0.92 15.47 -11.64
C LEU A 258 0.38 14.71 -11.30
N GLU A 259 1.56 15.26 -11.54
CA GLU A 259 2.84 14.68 -11.08
C GLU A 259 2.92 14.59 -9.55
N GLN A 260 2.15 15.40 -8.83
CA GLN A 260 1.96 15.30 -7.38
C GLN A 260 1.14 14.07 -6.98
N GLY A 261 0.57 13.34 -7.93
CA GLY A 261 0.05 11.99 -7.71
C GLY A 261 -1.39 11.91 -7.20
N ASP A 262 -2.14 13.03 -7.22
CA ASP A 262 -3.55 13.07 -6.82
C ASP A 262 -4.41 13.84 -7.84
N VAL A 263 -5.13 13.09 -8.68
CA VAL A 263 -6.02 13.65 -9.70
C VAL A 263 -7.19 14.44 -9.10
N SER A 264 -7.63 14.11 -7.87
CA SER A 264 -8.75 14.80 -7.24
C SER A 264 -8.35 16.21 -6.79
N GLU A 265 -7.14 16.35 -6.27
CA GLU A 265 -6.57 17.64 -5.89
C GLU A 265 -6.25 18.51 -7.10
N THR A 266 -5.67 17.90 -8.16
CA THR A 266 -5.46 18.59 -9.43
C THR A 266 -6.76 19.14 -9.99
N VAL A 267 -7.81 18.33 -10.10
CA VAL A 267 -9.11 18.82 -10.61
C VAL A 267 -9.69 19.91 -9.70
N ARG A 268 -9.52 19.82 -8.38
CA ARG A 268 -9.99 20.85 -7.43
C ARG A 268 -9.32 22.19 -7.67
N MET A 269 -7.99 22.22 -7.73
CA MET A 269 -7.21 23.45 -7.94
C MET A 269 -7.63 24.18 -9.22
N PHE A 270 -7.67 23.46 -10.35
CA PHE A 270 -8.07 24.05 -11.62
C PHE A 270 -9.56 24.39 -11.72
N PHE A 271 -10.41 23.75 -10.90
CA PHE A 271 -11.82 24.13 -10.78
C PHE A 271 -12.00 25.44 -10.00
N GLU A 272 -11.19 25.67 -8.95
CA GLU A 272 -11.21 26.92 -8.17
C GLU A 272 -10.66 28.11 -8.96
N ASP A 273 -9.62 27.89 -9.77
CA ASP A 273 -9.02 28.92 -10.62
C ASP A 273 -9.83 29.18 -11.90
N GLY A 274 -10.73 28.26 -12.26
CA GLY A 274 -11.51 28.29 -13.49
C GLY A 274 -12.51 29.45 -13.54
N LYS A 275 -12.31 30.39 -14.48
CA LYS A 275 -13.24 31.51 -14.70
C LYS A 275 -14.55 31.09 -15.37
N SER A 276 -14.56 29.96 -16.06
CA SER A 276 -15.68 29.47 -16.87
C SER A 276 -16.86 28.98 -16.02
N PHE A 277 -16.57 28.39 -14.85
CA PHE A 277 -17.57 27.81 -13.95
C PHE A 277 -17.16 28.09 -12.49
N PRO A 278 -17.56 29.24 -11.92
CA PRO A 278 -17.16 29.57 -10.56
C PRO A 278 -17.71 28.52 -9.56
N PRO A 279 -16.90 28.08 -8.58
CA PRO A 279 -17.35 27.13 -7.57
C PRO A 279 -18.56 27.66 -6.79
N ALA A 280 -19.58 26.82 -6.62
CA ALA A 280 -20.70 27.15 -5.75
C ALA A 280 -20.23 27.21 -4.29
N ALA A 281 -20.53 28.30 -3.58
CA ALA A 281 -20.17 28.48 -2.17
C ALA A 281 -20.75 27.40 -1.24
N LYS A 282 -21.88 26.80 -1.63
CA LYS A 282 -22.51 25.68 -0.91
C LYS A 282 -23.04 24.66 -1.89
N SER A 283 -22.52 23.43 -1.83
CA SER A 283 -23.08 22.30 -2.56
C SER A 283 -24.38 21.83 -1.89
N LEU A 284 -25.41 21.62 -2.72
CA LEU A 284 -26.68 21.01 -2.34
C LEU A 284 -26.80 19.55 -2.84
N LEU A 285 -25.75 19.03 -3.45
CA LEU A 285 -25.73 17.66 -3.97
C LEU A 285 -25.91 16.67 -2.82
N THR A 286 -26.79 15.71 -3.04
CA THR A 286 -27.05 14.59 -2.13
C THR A 286 -26.20 13.37 -2.49
N VAL A 287 -25.98 12.48 -1.52
CA VAL A 287 -25.27 11.22 -1.75
C VAL A 287 -26.02 10.30 -2.73
N GLN A 288 -27.34 10.41 -2.78
CA GLN A 288 -28.23 9.72 -3.71
C GLN A 288 -27.97 10.16 -5.16
N GLU A 289 -27.91 11.47 -5.43
CA GLU A 289 -27.63 12.00 -6.77
C GLU A 289 -26.23 11.62 -7.26
N VAL A 290 -25.25 11.61 -6.34
CA VAL A 290 -23.90 11.15 -6.64
C VAL A 290 -23.89 9.67 -7.01
N ASP A 291 -24.52 8.81 -6.21
CA ASP A 291 -24.57 7.37 -6.49
C ASP A 291 -25.28 7.05 -7.81
N ALA A 292 -26.38 7.76 -8.11
CA ALA A 292 -27.10 7.62 -9.38
C ALA A 292 -26.20 8.00 -10.57
N SER A 293 -25.46 9.11 -10.45
CA SER A 293 -24.53 9.57 -11.48
C SER A 293 -23.39 8.58 -11.71
N LEU A 294 -22.77 8.08 -10.63
CA LEU A 294 -21.72 7.06 -10.69
C LEU A 294 -22.24 5.76 -11.31
N SER A 295 -23.44 5.31 -10.93
CA SER A 295 -24.05 4.11 -11.50
C SER A 295 -24.26 4.24 -13.01
N ARG A 296 -24.75 5.39 -13.49
CA ARG A 296 -24.89 5.68 -14.92
C ARG A 296 -23.55 5.62 -15.65
N LEU A 297 -22.49 6.19 -15.09
CA LEU A 297 -21.15 6.18 -15.69
C LEU A 297 -20.59 4.75 -15.82
N SER A 298 -20.87 3.87 -14.87
CA SER A 298 -20.37 2.49 -14.90
C SER A 298 -20.95 1.64 -16.04
N GLN A 299 -22.14 1.99 -16.53
CA GLN A 299 -22.83 1.28 -17.61
C GLN A 299 -22.27 1.60 -19.01
N LEU A 300 -21.45 2.65 -19.14
CA LEU A 300 -20.95 3.14 -20.43
C LEU A 300 -19.71 2.38 -20.95
N SER A 301 -19.46 1.16 -20.48
CA SER A 301 -18.23 0.43 -20.78
C SER A 301 -18.43 -0.91 -21.49
N ASN A 302 -17.90 -0.98 -22.71
CA ASN A 302 -17.87 -2.19 -23.54
C ASN A 302 -16.69 -3.10 -23.17
N LYS A 303 -16.96 -4.40 -23.16
CA LYS A 303 -15.99 -5.51 -23.08
C LYS A 303 -15.80 -6.13 -24.46
N ALA A 304 -14.58 -6.55 -24.78
CA ALA A 304 -14.25 -7.93 -25.18
C ALA A 304 -12.78 -8.04 -25.64
N ALA A 305 -12.10 -9.11 -25.24
CA ALA A 305 -10.94 -9.65 -25.94
C ALA A 305 -10.88 -11.17 -25.67
N PHE A 306 -10.35 -11.92 -26.64
CA PHE A 306 -10.17 -13.38 -26.77
C PHE A 306 -11.31 -14.15 -27.46
N GLN A 307 -11.09 -14.51 -28.74
CA GLN A 307 -12.00 -15.28 -29.59
C GLN A 307 -11.76 -16.81 -29.51
N ASP A 308 -10.57 -17.25 -29.10
CA ASP A 308 -10.15 -18.67 -29.17
C ASP A 308 -9.94 -19.34 -27.80
N ALA A 309 -10.38 -18.72 -26.71
CA ALA A 309 -10.22 -19.26 -25.36
C ALA A 309 -11.58 -19.49 -24.69
N GLN A 310 -11.90 -20.75 -24.39
CA GLN A 310 -13.02 -21.08 -23.52
C GLN A 310 -12.57 -21.06 -22.06
N VAL A 311 -13.34 -20.39 -21.20
CA VAL A 311 -13.05 -20.34 -19.76
C VAL A 311 -13.33 -21.70 -19.13
N GLY A 312 -12.31 -22.31 -18.52
CA GLY A 312 -12.42 -23.47 -17.65
C GLY A 312 -12.48 -23.07 -16.17
N LEU A 313 -13.37 -23.69 -15.42
CA LEU A 313 -13.51 -23.56 -13.97
C LEU A 313 -12.87 -24.76 -13.27
N PHE A 314 -11.92 -24.48 -12.38
CA PHE A 314 -11.33 -25.47 -11.50
C PHE A 314 -11.89 -25.29 -10.08
N VAL A 315 -12.81 -26.17 -9.70
CA VAL A 315 -13.52 -26.09 -8.42
C VAL A 315 -12.70 -26.78 -7.33
N PHE A 316 -12.31 -25.99 -6.34
CA PHE A 316 -11.43 -26.44 -5.25
C PHE A 316 -12.14 -26.57 -3.90
N ASP A 317 -13.38 -26.09 -3.77
CA ASP A 317 -14.12 -26.06 -2.51
C ASP A 317 -15.64 -25.94 -2.70
N CYS A 318 -16.39 -26.32 -1.67
CA CYS A 318 -17.84 -26.10 -1.56
C CYS A 318 -18.15 -25.55 -0.15
N ILE A 319 -18.64 -24.31 -0.08
CA ILE A 319 -18.94 -23.63 1.19
C ILE A 319 -20.44 -23.58 1.51
N TYR A 320 -21.29 -23.84 0.53
CA TYR A 320 -22.75 -23.77 0.64
C TYR A 320 -23.36 -24.64 -0.47
N PHE A 321 -24.43 -25.38 -0.13
CA PHE A 321 -25.15 -26.21 -1.08
C PHE A 321 -26.59 -26.45 -0.61
N ASN A 322 -27.56 -26.31 -1.51
CA ASN A 322 -28.99 -26.60 -1.27
C ASN A 322 -29.55 -26.07 0.07
N GLY A 323 -29.35 -24.79 0.38
CA GLY A 323 -29.87 -24.22 1.62
C GLY A 323 -28.91 -24.32 2.81
N VAL A 324 -27.91 -25.21 2.75
CA VAL A 324 -27.07 -25.59 3.89
C VAL A 324 -25.68 -24.96 3.78
N SER A 325 -25.25 -24.26 4.83
CA SER A 325 -23.88 -23.79 4.98
C SER A 325 -22.96 -24.95 5.34
N LEU A 326 -21.82 -25.05 4.64
CA LEU A 326 -20.77 -26.02 4.94
C LEU A 326 -19.53 -25.35 5.56
N MET A 327 -19.57 -24.05 5.87
CA MET A 327 -18.41 -23.30 6.35
C MET A 327 -17.83 -23.84 7.67
N ASP A 328 -18.71 -24.31 8.55
CA ASP A 328 -18.37 -24.91 9.84
C ASP A 328 -17.93 -26.38 9.73
N LYS A 329 -17.87 -26.93 8.50
CA LYS A 329 -17.36 -28.27 8.23
C LYS A 329 -15.87 -28.22 7.85
N PRO A 330 -15.09 -29.21 8.28
CA PRO A 330 -13.68 -29.31 7.89
C PRO A 330 -13.54 -29.49 6.38
N LEU A 331 -12.38 -29.13 5.83
CA LEU A 331 -12.09 -29.21 4.40
C LEU A 331 -12.30 -30.63 3.83
N CYS A 332 -11.96 -31.68 4.58
CA CYS A 332 -12.20 -33.06 4.14
C CYS A 332 -13.67 -33.35 3.85
N GLU A 333 -14.58 -32.93 4.72
CA GLU A 333 -16.03 -33.11 4.53
C GLU A 333 -16.54 -32.26 3.37
N ARG A 334 -16.13 -30.98 3.29
CA ARG A 334 -16.50 -30.09 2.19
C ARG A 334 -16.04 -30.63 0.84
N ARG A 335 -14.83 -31.20 0.80
CA ARG A 335 -14.27 -31.77 -0.43
C ARG A 335 -14.94 -33.07 -0.82
N LYS A 336 -15.26 -33.93 0.14
CA LYS A 336 -16.07 -35.13 -0.11
C LYS A 336 -17.44 -34.74 -0.65
N PHE A 337 -18.11 -33.79 -0.02
CA PHE A 337 -19.40 -33.28 -0.46
C PHE A 337 -19.34 -32.74 -1.90
N LEU A 338 -18.28 -32.01 -2.23
CA LEU A 338 -18.05 -31.53 -3.59
C LEU A 338 -17.91 -32.68 -4.61
N HIS A 339 -17.15 -33.74 -4.29
CA HIS A 339 -17.00 -34.90 -5.17
C HIS A 339 -18.31 -35.71 -5.33
N ASP A 340 -19.09 -35.83 -4.26
CA ASP A 340 -20.34 -36.60 -4.27
C ASP A 340 -21.44 -35.91 -5.11
N ASN A 341 -21.38 -34.58 -5.25
CA ASN A 341 -22.46 -33.77 -5.84
C ASN A 341 -22.10 -33.08 -7.18
N MET A 342 -20.83 -33.00 -7.54
CA MET A 342 -20.39 -32.38 -8.80
C MET A 342 -19.84 -33.44 -9.77
N LYS A 343 -20.18 -33.30 -11.05
CA LYS A 343 -19.59 -34.09 -12.14
C LYS A 343 -18.69 -33.20 -12.98
N GLU A 344 -17.52 -33.73 -13.35
CA GLU A 344 -16.61 -33.01 -14.22
C GLU A 344 -17.17 -32.91 -15.65
N VAL A 345 -16.99 -31.74 -16.25
CA VAL A 345 -17.25 -31.48 -17.66
C VAL A 345 -15.90 -31.10 -18.29
N PRO A 346 -15.35 -31.95 -19.18
CA PRO A 346 -14.05 -31.72 -19.79
C PRO A 346 -13.92 -30.30 -20.37
N ASN A 347 -12.78 -29.67 -20.11
CA ASN A 347 -12.44 -28.31 -20.57
C ASN A 347 -13.40 -27.19 -20.13
N ARG A 348 -14.33 -27.45 -19.19
CA ARG A 348 -15.27 -26.45 -18.67
C ARG A 348 -15.36 -26.41 -17.16
N ILE A 349 -15.58 -27.55 -16.50
CA ILE A 349 -15.71 -27.62 -15.04
C ILE A 349 -14.96 -28.86 -14.55
N LEU A 350 -13.85 -28.63 -13.86
CA LEU A 350 -12.95 -29.68 -13.39
C LEU A 350 -12.74 -29.51 -11.89
N PHE A 351 -12.41 -30.58 -11.19
CA PHE A 351 -11.90 -30.48 -9.83
C PHE A 351 -10.46 -29.99 -9.86
N SER A 352 -10.07 -29.15 -8.89
CA SER A 352 -8.64 -28.88 -8.68
C SER A 352 -7.95 -30.17 -8.22
N GLU A 353 -6.82 -30.57 -8.82
CA GLU A 353 -6.03 -31.70 -8.33
C GLU A 353 -5.61 -31.45 -6.87
N MET A 354 -5.76 -32.47 -6.02
CA MET A 354 -5.41 -32.42 -4.60
C MET A 354 -4.74 -33.73 -4.22
N LYS A 355 -3.67 -33.64 -3.43
CA LYS A 355 -2.98 -34.79 -2.84
C LYS A 355 -2.87 -34.59 -1.34
N HIS A 356 -3.23 -35.61 -0.57
CA HIS A 356 -3.06 -35.61 0.87
C HIS A 356 -1.58 -35.86 1.21
N VAL A 357 -1.00 -34.98 2.00
CA VAL A 357 0.41 -35.05 2.41
C VAL A 357 0.49 -34.97 3.92
N THR A 358 1.19 -35.93 4.52
CA THR A 358 1.38 -36.02 5.99
C THR A 358 2.85 -35.88 6.39
N ARG A 359 3.79 -36.15 5.47
CA ARG A 359 5.25 -36.10 5.71
C ARG A 359 5.88 -34.95 4.94
N ALA A 360 6.89 -34.32 5.55
CA ALA A 360 7.63 -33.21 4.93
C ALA A 360 8.38 -33.62 3.65
N ALA A 361 8.88 -34.86 3.59
CA ALA A 361 9.59 -35.38 2.41
C ALA A 361 8.70 -35.39 1.16
N ASP A 362 7.48 -35.93 1.30
CA ASP A 362 6.51 -36.03 0.21
C ASP A 362 6.08 -34.62 -0.28
N LEU A 363 5.98 -33.65 0.64
CA LEU A 363 5.73 -32.26 0.29
C LEU A 363 6.87 -31.66 -0.55
N ALA A 364 8.13 -31.90 -0.14
CA ALA A 364 9.29 -31.41 -0.87
C ALA A 364 9.40 -32.01 -2.28
N GLU A 365 9.08 -33.30 -2.43
CA GLU A 365 9.01 -33.96 -3.74
C GLU A 365 7.93 -33.33 -4.62
N MET A 366 6.73 -33.09 -4.06
CA MET A 366 5.62 -32.46 -4.78
C MET A 366 5.94 -31.04 -5.23
N ILE A 367 6.56 -30.24 -4.35
CA ILE A 367 7.04 -28.90 -4.69
C ILE A 367 8.02 -28.98 -5.87
N THR A 368 9.00 -29.89 -5.80
CA THR A 368 10.00 -30.07 -6.86
C THR A 368 9.35 -30.48 -8.18
N ARG A 369 8.35 -31.36 -8.15
CA ARG A 369 7.58 -31.78 -9.33
C ARG A 369 6.83 -30.63 -9.98
N VAL A 370 6.06 -29.87 -9.19
CA VAL A 370 5.26 -28.72 -9.66
C VAL A 370 6.15 -27.66 -10.32
N ILE A 371 7.31 -27.38 -9.72
CA ILE A 371 8.28 -26.44 -10.29
C ILE A 371 8.86 -26.98 -11.62
N ARG A 372 9.18 -28.28 -11.69
CA ARG A 372 9.70 -28.93 -12.91
C ARG A 372 8.69 -28.90 -14.07
N GLU A 373 7.41 -29.02 -13.76
CA GLU A 373 6.31 -28.93 -14.73
C GLU A 373 6.00 -27.47 -15.15
N GLY A 374 6.68 -26.48 -14.58
CA GLY A 374 6.48 -25.07 -14.93
C GLY A 374 5.18 -24.46 -14.38
N LEU A 375 4.59 -25.10 -13.37
CA LEU A 375 3.42 -24.59 -12.65
C LEU A 375 3.85 -23.55 -11.59
N GLU A 376 2.95 -22.62 -11.24
CA GLU A 376 3.27 -21.48 -10.36
C GLU A 376 3.66 -21.91 -8.93
N GLY A 377 3.03 -22.98 -8.42
CA GLY A 377 3.26 -23.46 -7.06
C GLY A 377 2.10 -24.27 -6.50
N LEU A 378 2.08 -24.41 -5.17
CA LEU A 378 1.10 -25.17 -4.42
C LEU A 378 0.31 -24.28 -3.46
N VAL A 379 -0.94 -24.66 -3.21
CA VAL A 379 -1.75 -24.12 -2.12
C VAL A 379 -1.93 -25.23 -1.08
N LEU A 380 -1.35 -25.04 0.10
CA LEU A 380 -1.48 -25.95 1.21
C LEU A 380 -2.66 -25.55 2.08
N LYS A 381 -3.50 -26.53 2.39
CA LYS A 381 -4.68 -26.35 3.22
C LYS A 381 -4.68 -27.40 4.31
N ASP A 382 -5.02 -27.00 5.53
CA ASP A 382 -5.28 -27.94 6.60
C ASP A 382 -6.55 -28.75 6.29
N ILE A 383 -6.45 -30.07 6.42
CA ILE A 383 -7.55 -31.01 6.17
C ILE A 383 -8.70 -30.83 7.17
N LYS A 384 -8.38 -30.40 8.41
CA LYS A 384 -9.36 -30.09 9.45
C LYS A 384 -9.74 -28.61 9.50
N GLY A 385 -9.19 -27.81 8.59
CA GLY A 385 -9.45 -26.37 8.54
C GLY A 385 -10.89 -26.04 8.17
N TYR A 386 -11.54 -25.23 9.01
CA TYR A 386 -12.83 -24.60 8.71
C TYR A 386 -12.68 -23.48 7.69
N TYR A 387 -13.79 -23.12 7.04
CA TYR A 387 -13.80 -21.97 6.14
C TYR A 387 -14.20 -20.71 6.91
N GLU A 388 -13.23 -19.85 7.21
CA GLU A 388 -13.47 -18.56 7.87
C GLU A 388 -13.32 -17.41 6.86
N PRO A 389 -14.42 -16.76 6.44
CA PRO A 389 -14.37 -15.66 5.49
C PRO A 389 -13.46 -14.52 5.95
N GLY A 390 -12.58 -14.05 5.06
CA GLY A 390 -11.68 -12.92 5.33
C GLY A 390 -10.40 -13.27 6.08
N LYS A 391 -10.30 -14.45 6.71
CA LYS A 391 -9.06 -14.91 7.37
C LYS A 391 -8.14 -15.65 6.39
N ARG A 392 -6.82 -15.58 6.63
CA ARG A 392 -5.77 -16.13 5.76
C ARG A 392 -5.18 -17.43 6.32
N HIS A 393 -5.94 -18.53 6.29
CA HIS A 393 -5.48 -19.82 6.83
C HIS A 393 -4.63 -20.66 5.85
N TRP A 394 -4.77 -20.45 4.54
CA TRP A 394 -4.06 -21.27 3.56
C TRP A 394 -2.67 -20.72 3.28
N LEU A 395 -1.72 -21.64 3.12
CA LEU A 395 -0.35 -21.31 2.77
C LEU A 395 -0.17 -21.44 1.25
N LYS A 396 0.57 -20.52 0.66
CA LYS A 396 0.97 -20.60 -0.75
C LYS A 396 2.46 -20.84 -0.79
N VAL A 397 2.87 -21.91 -1.46
CA VAL A 397 4.27 -22.23 -1.71
C VAL A 397 4.53 -21.98 -3.18
N LYS A 398 5.47 -21.10 -3.48
CA LYS A 398 5.89 -20.79 -4.85
C LYS A 398 7.39 -20.93 -4.97
N LYS A 399 7.88 -21.12 -6.19
CA LYS A 399 9.31 -21.23 -6.49
C LYS A 399 10.12 -20.08 -5.89
N ASP A 400 9.58 -18.85 -5.98
CA ASP A 400 10.22 -17.62 -5.52
C ASP A 400 10.36 -17.47 -4.00
N TYR A 401 9.68 -18.31 -3.21
CA TYR A 401 9.77 -18.27 -1.74
C TYR A 401 10.76 -19.29 -1.16
N LEU A 402 11.26 -20.21 -1.98
CA LEU A 402 12.13 -21.29 -1.52
C LEU A 402 13.58 -20.83 -1.47
N ASN A 403 14.33 -21.36 -0.49
CA ASN A 403 15.75 -21.06 -0.28
C ASN A 403 16.05 -19.56 -0.19
N GLU A 404 15.26 -18.81 0.59
CA GLU A 404 15.39 -17.35 0.74
C GLU A 404 15.32 -16.58 -0.60
N GLY A 405 14.65 -17.13 -1.61
CA GLY A 405 14.53 -16.54 -2.93
C GLY A 405 15.64 -16.92 -3.90
N ALA A 406 16.60 -17.78 -3.51
CA ALA A 406 17.67 -18.26 -4.40
C ALA A 406 17.16 -19.06 -5.61
N MET A 407 15.93 -19.57 -5.54
CA MET A 407 15.26 -20.29 -6.64
C MET A 407 14.42 -19.36 -7.53
N ALA A 408 14.30 -18.07 -7.19
CA ALA A 408 13.59 -17.11 -8.02
C ALA A 408 14.42 -16.75 -9.26
N ASP A 409 13.74 -16.44 -10.36
CA ASP A 409 14.44 -15.95 -11.55
C ASP A 409 14.90 -14.51 -11.26
N THR A 410 16.20 -14.27 -11.24
CA THR A 410 16.76 -12.93 -11.06
C THR A 410 17.35 -12.41 -12.36
N ALA A 411 17.27 -11.10 -12.55
CA ALA A 411 18.02 -10.41 -13.60
C ALA A 411 18.60 -9.11 -13.05
N ASP A 412 19.87 -8.87 -13.36
CA ASP A 412 20.53 -7.60 -13.10
C ASP A 412 20.15 -6.65 -14.23
N LEU A 413 19.32 -5.66 -13.90
CA LEU A 413 18.84 -4.69 -14.87
C LEU A 413 19.31 -3.30 -14.48
N VAL A 414 19.58 -2.50 -15.50
CA VAL A 414 20.01 -1.12 -15.36
C VAL A 414 18.80 -0.22 -15.24
N VAL A 415 18.85 0.77 -14.34
CA VAL A 415 17.84 1.83 -14.28
C VAL A 415 18.03 2.74 -15.51
N LEU A 416 17.03 2.82 -16.38
CA LEU A 416 17.06 3.66 -17.59
C LEU A 416 16.22 4.93 -17.44
N GLY A 417 15.30 4.95 -16.48
CA GLY A 417 14.43 6.09 -16.22
C GLY A 417 13.55 5.90 -15.00
N ALA A 418 12.67 6.87 -14.75
CA ALA A 418 11.78 6.86 -13.61
C ALA A 418 10.41 7.49 -13.91
N PHE A 419 9.44 7.17 -13.07
CA PHE A 419 8.08 7.68 -13.11
C PHE A 419 7.72 8.30 -11.76
N TYR A 420 6.91 9.36 -11.80
CA TYR A 420 6.29 9.90 -10.61
C TYR A 420 5.37 8.86 -9.94
N GLY A 421 5.40 8.84 -8.61
CA GLY A 421 4.44 8.06 -7.83
C GLY A 421 3.07 8.68 -7.76
N LYS A 422 2.16 7.95 -7.12
CA LYS A 422 0.80 8.39 -6.83
C LYS A 422 0.55 8.35 -5.33
N GLY A 423 -0.41 9.14 -4.86
CA GLY A 423 -0.79 9.21 -3.44
C GLY A 423 0.39 9.58 -2.53
N SER A 424 0.70 8.74 -1.53
CA SER A 424 1.77 9.01 -0.56
C SER A 424 3.15 9.17 -1.18
N ASN A 425 3.36 8.61 -2.38
CA ASN A 425 4.62 8.69 -3.12
C ASN A 425 4.52 9.68 -4.30
N GLY A 426 3.49 10.54 -4.30
CA GLY A 426 3.33 11.63 -5.26
C GLY A 426 4.47 12.64 -5.19
N GLY A 427 4.84 13.22 -6.33
CA GLY A 427 5.92 14.20 -6.44
C GLY A 427 7.35 13.62 -6.36
N ILE A 428 7.52 12.33 -6.08
CA ILE A 428 8.82 11.65 -6.06
C ILE A 428 8.90 10.52 -7.09
N MET A 429 10.12 10.16 -7.50
CA MET A 429 10.38 9.00 -8.34
C MET A 429 10.17 7.71 -7.54
N SER A 430 9.01 7.07 -7.70
CA SER A 430 8.67 5.86 -6.93
C SER A 430 8.67 4.58 -7.74
N SER A 431 8.79 4.71 -9.07
CA SER A 431 8.85 3.58 -9.97
C SER A 431 9.95 3.80 -10.99
N PHE A 432 10.71 2.76 -11.28
CA PHE A 432 11.89 2.82 -12.13
C PHE A 432 11.68 1.99 -13.38
N LEU A 433 12.13 2.53 -14.51
CA LEU A 433 12.16 1.84 -15.79
C LEU A 433 13.48 1.07 -15.87
N MET A 434 13.37 -0.24 -16.03
CA MET A 434 14.48 -1.18 -15.94
C MET A 434 14.74 -1.77 -17.33
N GLY A 435 16.00 -1.92 -17.69
CA GLY A 435 16.37 -2.49 -18.99
C GLY A 435 17.76 -3.11 -19.02
N CYS A 436 18.12 -3.61 -20.20
CA CYS A 436 19.41 -4.24 -20.47
C CYS A 436 20.02 -3.68 -21.76
N TYR A 437 21.33 -3.86 -21.91
CA TYR A 437 22.02 -3.49 -23.15
C TYR A 437 21.89 -4.62 -24.17
N ASP A 438 21.54 -4.28 -25.40
CA ASP A 438 21.52 -5.20 -26.53
C ASP A 438 22.78 -4.99 -27.41
N PRO A 439 23.73 -5.93 -27.42
CA PRO A 439 24.96 -5.82 -28.20
C PRO A 439 24.74 -5.77 -29.71
N GLU A 440 23.67 -6.38 -30.24
CA GLU A 440 23.41 -6.43 -31.67
C GLU A 440 22.94 -5.07 -32.20
N SER A 441 21.94 -4.48 -31.55
CA SER A 441 21.44 -3.16 -31.92
C SER A 441 22.27 -2.01 -31.38
N LYS A 442 23.22 -2.29 -30.46
CA LYS A 442 24.02 -1.30 -29.71
C LYS A 442 23.16 -0.26 -28.99
N LYS A 443 22.04 -0.73 -28.41
CA LYS A 443 21.05 0.11 -27.74
C LYS A 443 20.61 -0.49 -26.42
N TRP A 444 20.16 0.36 -25.51
CA TRP A 444 19.50 -0.05 -24.28
C TRP A 444 18.05 -0.39 -24.57
N CYS A 445 17.58 -1.55 -24.11
CA CYS A 445 16.23 -2.06 -24.32
C CYS A 445 15.47 -2.11 -23.00
N THR A 446 14.23 -1.60 -22.99
CA THR A 446 13.37 -1.66 -21.81
C THR A 446 12.82 -3.06 -21.57
N VAL A 447 12.88 -3.54 -20.33
CA VAL A 447 12.38 -4.86 -19.93
C VAL A 447 11.13 -4.73 -19.06
N THR A 448 11.16 -3.90 -18.01
CA THR A 448 10.04 -3.81 -17.06
C THR A 448 10.00 -2.48 -16.32
N LYS A 449 8.88 -2.24 -15.63
CA LYS A 449 8.74 -1.18 -14.62
C LYS A 449 8.75 -1.82 -13.23
N CYS A 450 9.63 -1.34 -12.35
CA CYS A 450 9.70 -1.79 -10.97
C CYS A 450 9.22 -0.69 -10.01
N SER A 451 8.25 -1.00 -9.14
CA SER A 451 7.68 -0.06 -8.15
C SER A 451 7.77 -0.57 -6.70
N GLY A 452 8.15 -1.83 -6.50
CA GLY A 452 8.18 -2.48 -5.19
C GLY A 452 9.58 -3.01 -4.85
N GLY A 453 9.81 -3.33 -3.58
CA GLY A 453 11.11 -3.86 -3.10
C GLY A 453 12.04 -2.82 -2.49
N TYR A 454 11.73 -1.54 -2.60
CA TYR A 454 12.47 -0.44 -1.96
C TYR A 454 11.77 0.01 -0.69
N ASP A 455 12.54 0.26 0.38
CA ASP A 455 12.03 0.95 1.57
C ASP A 455 12.06 2.47 1.37
N ASP A 456 11.34 3.21 2.22
CA ASP A 456 11.24 4.68 2.09
C ASP A 456 12.61 5.38 2.14
N ALA A 457 13.57 4.82 2.88
CA ALA A 457 14.92 5.38 2.98
C ALA A 457 15.69 5.20 1.66
N THR A 458 15.57 4.03 1.03
CA THR A 458 16.15 3.77 -0.29
C THR A 458 15.50 4.65 -1.35
N LEU A 459 14.17 4.82 -1.35
CA LEU A 459 13.48 5.71 -2.27
C LEU A 459 13.95 7.17 -2.12
N ALA A 460 14.11 7.65 -0.88
CA ALA A 460 14.60 9.00 -0.61
C ALA A 460 16.05 9.20 -1.07
N ARG A 461 16.90 8.17 -0.93
CA ARG A 461 18.28 8.19 -1.44
C ARG A 461 18.31 8.22 -2.97
N LEU A 462 17.50 7.38 -3.63
CA LEU A 462 17.41 7.33 -5.10
C LEU A 462 16.96 8.66 -5.71
N GLN A 463 16.22 9.50 -4.99
CA GLN A 463 15.92 10.86 -5.48
C GLN A 463 17.16 11.74 -5.68
N LYS A 464 18.23 11.49 -4.92
CA LYS A 464 19.46 12.30 -4.92
C LYS A 464 20.56 11.70 -5.78
N ASP A 465 20.67 10.37 -5.75
CA ASP A 465 21.80 9.67 -6.35
C ASP A 465 21.59 9.42 -7.87
N LEU A 466 20.34 9.45 -8.35
CA LEU A 466 20.04 9.24 -9.77
C LEU A 466 20.24 10.53 -10.57
N ASP A 467 21.21 10.52 -11.49
CA ASP A 467 21.39 11.59 -12.47
C ASP A 467 20.41 11.43 -13.64
N VAL A 468 19.31 12.18 -13.56
CA VAL A 468 18.18 12.11 -14.50
C VAL A 468 17.88 13.44 -15.17
N ILE A 469 17.31 13.36 -16.37
CA ILE A 469 16.71 14.46 -17.13
C ILE A 469 15.21 14.24 -17.19
N LYS A 470 14.44 15.28 -16.88
CA LYS A 470 12.98 15.28 -17.02
C LYS A 470 12.60 15.39 -18.50
N ILE A 471 11.88 14.40 -19.01
CA ILE A 471 11.36 14.38 -20.39
C ILE A 471 9.84 14.45 -20.47
N GLY A 472 9.11 14.24 -19.37
CA GLY A 472 7.65 14.40 -19.32
C GLY A 472 6.88 13.43 -20.21
N LYS A 473 7.41 12.23 -20.45
CA LYS A 473 6.85 11.22 -21.37
C LYS A 473 6.79 11.67 -22.85
N ASP A 474 7.54 12.72 -23.21
CA ASP A 474 7.62 13.25 -24.56
C ASP A 474 8.44 12.30 -25.47
N PRO A 475 7.84 11.77 -26.55
CA PRO A 475 8.54 10.88 -27.48
C PRO A 475 9.74 11.54 -28.16
N SER A 476 9.70 12.85 -28.40
CA SER A 476 10.76 13.58 -29.12
C SER A 476 12.04 13.73 -28.30
N LYS A 477 11.93 13.62 -26.97
CA LYS A 477 13.05 13.74 -26.02
C LYS A 477 13.67 12.40 -25.65
N ILE A 478 13.20 11.31 -26.27
CA ILE A 478 13.76 9.97 -26.05
C ILE A 478 15.09 9.87 -26.81
N PRO A 479 16.21 9.57 -26.13
CA PRO A 479 17.50 9.45 -26.80
C PRO A 479 17.55 8.29 -27.78
N GLY A 480 18.29 8.45 -28.89
CA GLY A 480 18.43 7.41 -29.92
C GLY A 480 19.08 6.10 -29.45
N TRP A 481 19.76 6.14 -28.30
CA TRP A 481 20.35 4.98 -27.63
C TRP A 481 19.33 4.10 -26.89
N LEU A 482 18.10 4.59 -26.68
CA LEU A 482 17.06 3.87 -25.94
C LEU A 482 15.99 3.30 -26.89
N LYS A 483 15.80 1.98 -26.84
CA LYS A 483 14.69 1.28 -27.47
C LYS A 483 13.57 1.06 -26.45
N ILE A 484 12.46 1.76 -26.66
CA ILE A 484 11.33 1.81 -25.72
C ILE A 484 9.98 1.85 -26.46
N VAL A 485 8.97 1.17 -25.90
CA VAL A 485 7.60 1.21 -26.43
C VAL A 485 6.76 2.28 -25.74
N LYS A 486 5.76 2.83 -26.46
CA LYS A 486 4.92 3.97 -26.05
C LYS A 486 4.33 3.88 -24.64
N ASN A 487 3.99 2.67 -24.19
CA ASN A 487 3.40 2.46 -22.85
C ASN A 487 4.37 2.70 -21.70
N TYR A 488 5.68 2.70 -21.96
CA TYR A 488 6.73 2.86 -20.95
C TYR A 488 7.43 4.21 -20.99
N TYR A 489 7.00 5.16 -21.81
CA TYR A 489 7.63 6.49 -21.85
C TYR A 489 7.68 7.11 -20.45
N PRO A 490 8.88 7.31 -19.88
CA PRO A 490 9.04 7.69 -18.49
C PRO A 490 8.94 9.21 -18.31
N ASP A 491 8.77 9.63 -17.06
CA ASP A 491 8.82 11.05 -16.70
C ASP A 491 10.27 11.56 -16.72
N PHE A 492 11.21 10.67 -16.37
CA PHE A 492 12.64 10.93 -16.28
C PHE A 492 13.44 9.86 -17.02
N ILE A 493 14.55 10.25 -17.64
CA ILE A 493 15.54 9.37 -18.26
C ILE A 493 16.90 9.60 -17.62
N ILE A 494 17.69 8.53 -17.41
CA ILE A 494 19.07 8.67 -16.95
C ILE A 494 19.95 9.32 -18.03
N ARG A 495 20.84 10.23 -17.62
CA ARG A 495 21.78 10.90 -18.56
C ARG A 495 22.75 9.92 -19.21
N ASP A 496 23.34 9.09 -18.37
CA ASP A 496 24.39 8.15 -18.73
C ASP A 496 24.04 6.75 -18.20
N PRO A 497 23.47 5.87 -19.04
CA PRO A 497 23.08 4.53 -18.61
C PRO A 497 24.28 3.65 -18.22
N GLU A 498 25.51 3.99 -18.60
CA GLU A 498 26.71 3.23 -18.19
C GLU A 498 27.11 3.50 -16.74
N LYS A 499 26.72 4.65 -16.20
CA LYS A 499 26.92 5.02 -14.77
C LYS A 499 25.68 4.77 -13.93
N ALA A 500 24.61 4.27 -14.53
CA ALA A 500 23.37 3.99 -13.84
C ALA A 500 23.53 2.84 -12.83
N PRO A 501 22.79 2.87 -11.72
CA PRO A 501 22.77 1.75 -10.79
C PRO A 501 22.16 0.51 -11.45
N VAL A 502 22.74 -0.65 -11.11
CA VAL A 502 22.31 -1.97 -11.58
C VAL A 502 21.77 -2.79 -10.40
N PRO A 503 20.54 -2.51 -9.91
CA PRO A 503 19.97 -3.29 -8.84
C PRO A 503 19.55 -4.69 -9.35
N PRO A 504 19.77 -5.75 -8.55
CA PRO A 504 19.22 -7.06 -8.86
C PRO A 504 17.70 -7.02 -8.74
N LEU A 505 17.00 -7.55 -9.74
CA LEU A 505 15.54 -7.70 -9.71
C LEU A 505 15.15 -9.17 -9.68
N THR A 506 14.20 -9.47 -8.81
CA THR A 506 13.62 -10.80 -8.68
C THR A 506 12.27 -10.85 -9.38
N PHE A 507 12.09 -11.84 -10.25
CA PHE A 507 10.87 -12.06 -11.02
C PHE A 507 10.21 -13.37 -10.61
N SER A 508 8.88 -13.36 -10.64
CA SER A 508 8.10 -14.60 -10.66
C SER A 508 7.66 -14.80 -12.11
N SER A 509 8.26 -15.77 -12.80
CA SER A 509 7.82 -16.15 -14.14
C SER A 509 6.73 -17.21 -14.03
N SER A 510 5.57 -16.94 -14.61
CA SER A 510 4.53 -17.96 -14.84
C SER A 510 4.56 -18.32 -16.30
N ARG A 511 5.19 -19.44 -16.67
CA ARG A 511 5.19 -19.94 -18.07
C ARG A 511 3.82 -20.49 -18.51
N SER A 512 2.86 -20.56 -17.59
CA SER A 512 1.54 -21.13 -17.81
C SER A 512 0.47 -20.05 -17.71
N CYS A 513 -0.18 -19.71 -18.83
CA CYS A 513 -1.42 -18.92 -18.88
C CYS A 513 -2.58 -19.70 -18.23
N ILE A 514 -2.53 -19.92 -16.92
CA ILE A 514 -3.70 -20.28 -16.13
C ILE A 514 -3.73 -19.32 -14.95
N VAL A 515 -4.24 -18.12 -15.20
CA VAL A 515 -4.58 -17.18 -14.13
C VAL A 515 -5.74 -17.82 -13.37
N PHE A 516 -5.46 -18.40 -12.20
CA PHE A 516 -6.51 -18.76 -11.25
C PHE A 516 -7.16 -17.47 -10.74
N GLN A 517 -8.16 -16.97 -11.45
CA GLN A 517 -9.11 -16.04 -10.86
C GLN A 517 -9.82 -16.80 -9.74
N ARG A 518 -9.54 -16.42 -8.49
CA ARG A 518 -10.28 -16.86 -7.31
C ARG A 518 -11.72 -16.39 -7.43
N ARG A 519 -12.57 -17.14 -8.12
CA ARG A 519 -14.01 -17.07 -7.98
C ARG A 519 -14.46 -18.32 -7.26
N THR A 520 -14.82 -18.16 -5.99
CA THR A 520 -15.61 -19.16 -5.28
C THR A 520 -16.94 -19.26 -6.01
N VAL A 521 -17.19 -20.37 -6.70
CA VAL A 521 -18.49 -20.63 -7.30
C VAL A 521 -19.37 -21.17 -6.18
N ILE A 522 -20.35 -20.36 -5.76
CA ILE A 522 -21.45 -20.83 -4.93
C ILE A 522 -22.40 -21.53 -5.90
N LEU A 523 -22.36 -22.87 -5.91
CA LEU A 523 -23.35 -23.67 -6.63
C LEU A 523 -24.69 -23.47 -5.89
N ARG A 524 -25.65 -22.85 -6.58
CA ARG A 524 -27.03 -22.69 -6.09
C ARG A 524 -27.88 -23.87 -6.50
#